data_AF-A0A951BAD1-F1
#
_entry.id   AF-A0A951BAD1-F1
#
_cell.length_a   1.000
_cell.length_b   1.000
_cell.length_c   1.000
_cell.angle_alpha   90.00
_cell.angle_beta   90.00
_cell.angle_gamma   90.00
#
_symmetry.space_group_name_H-M   'P 1'
#
loop_
_entity.id
_entity.type
_entity.pdbx_description
1 polymer ?
#
loop_
_entity_poly.entity_id
_entity_poly.type
_entity_poly.pdbx_seq_one_letter_code
_entity_poly.pdbx_strand_id
1 'polypeptide(L)'
;MIHFPVPEALTFDDVLLLPSYSNVIPSEVDTSTRISRNIELNIPIISSAMDTVTESRMAIALAQQGGIGIVHRNLAVDEQAQEVDKVKRSESGMIVDPVTISPDQPIAAALAVMSRYKISGVPVTEGKKLVGILTNRDLRFETRTDIPV
;
A
#
# COMPACT_ATOMS: atom_id res chain seq x y z
N MET A 1 6.70 -45.45 10.32
CA MET A 1 6.18 -46.68 9.70
C MET A 1 5.03 -46.24 8.79
N ILE A 2 5.11 -46.45 7.48
CA ILE A 2 4.08 -45.98 6.54
C ILE A 2 2.86 -46.91 6.67
N HIS A 3 1.67 -46.35 6.90
CA HIS A 3 0.43 -47.12 6.95
C HIS A 3 -0.11 -47.34 5.52
N PHE A 4 -0.44 -48.59 5.19
CA PHE A 4 -1.03 -48.96 3.91
C PHE A 4 -2.56 -49.06 4.00
N PRO A 5 -3.27 -48.69 2.92
CA PRO A 5 -2.75 -48.16 1.65
C PRO A 5 -2.34 -46.68 1.76
N VAL A 6 -1.29 -46.29 1.03
CA VAL A 6 -0.90 -44.87 0.90
C VAL A 6 -1.98 -44.17 0.07
N PRO A 7 -2.57 -43.05 0.56
CA PRO A 7 -3.55 -42.29 -0.20
C PRO A 7 -2.95 -41.73 -1.49
N GLU A 8 -3.74 -41.77 -2.57
CA GLU A 8 -3.43 -41.09 -3.82
C GLU A 8 -3.45 -39.57 -3.61
N ALA A 9 -2.51 -38.87 -4.25
CA ALA A 9 -2.39 -37.41 -4.20
C ALA A 9 -2.13 -36.89 -5.62
N LEU A 10 -2.84 -35.83 -6.01
CA LEU A 10 -2.76 -35.21 -7.32
C LEU A 10 -2.22 -33.77 -7.19
N THR A 11 -1.47 -33.32 -8.18
CA THR A 11 -1.04 -31.93 -8.37
C THR A 11 -1.74 -31.28 -9.57
N PHE A 12 -1.41 -30.02 -9.86
CA PHE A 12 -2.05 -29.25 -10.93
C PHE A 12 -1.92 -29.91 -12.32
N ASP A 13 -0.75 -30.45 -12.64
CA ASP A 13 -0.47 -31.04 -13.96
C ASP A 13 -1.09 -32.44 -14.16
N ASP A 14 -1.63 -33.04 -13.10
CA ASP A 14 -2.27 -34.37 -13.18
C ASP A 14 -3.72 -34.31 -13.67
N VAL A 15 -4.32 -33.11 -13.72
CA VAL A 15 -5.75 -32.93 -13.98
C VAL A 15 -6.03 -31.80 -14.97
N LEU A 16 -7.20 -31.87 -15.61
CA LEU A 16 -7.71 -30.82 -16.48
C LEU A 16 -9.18 -30.53 -16.18
N LEU A 17 -9.61 -29.29 -16.41
CA LEU A 17 -11.02 -28.91 -16.30
C LEU A 17 -11.77 -29.38 -17.55
N LEU A 18 -12.87 -30.12 -17.35
CA LEU A 18 -13.76 -30.51 -18.44
C LEU A 18 -14.63 -29.29 -18.85
N PRO A 19 -14.61 -28.88 -20.12
CA PRO A 19 -15.48 -27.81 -20.60
C PRO A 19 -16.95 -28.16 -20.42
N SER A 20 -17.77 -27.15 -20.12
CA SER A 20 -19.22 -27.25 -20.06
C SER A 20 -19.86 -26.06 -20.76
N TYR A 21 -21.15 -26.18 -21.07
CA TYR A 21 -21.92 -25.11 -21.68
C TYR A 21 -21.96 -23.87 -20.76
N SER A 22 -21.73 -22.69 -21.34
CA SER A 22 -21.79 -21.40 -20.64
C SER A 22 -22.52 -20.38 -21.52
N ASN A 23 -23.36 -19.58 -20.87
CA ASN A 23 -23.99 -18.40 -21.47
C ASN A 23 -23.37 -17.07 -20.97
N VAL A 24 -22.30 -17.15 -20.18
CA VAL A 24 -21.60 -15.98 -19.63
C VAL A 24 -20.39 -15.67 -20.49
N ILE A 25 -20.23 -14.40 -20.86
CA ILE A 25 -19.06 -13.92 -21.60
C ILE A 25 -17.90 -13.74 -20.61
N PRO A 26 -16.65 -14.11 -20.94
CA PRO A 26 -15.52 -14.02 -20.00
C PRO A 26 -15.33 -12.65 -19.33
N SER A 27 -15.65 -11.54 -20.01
CA SER A 27 -15.55 -10.18 -19.47
C SER A 27 -16.61 -9.84 -18.41
N GLU A 28 -17.66 -10.65 -18.28
CA GLU A 28 -18.77 -10.46 -17.35
C GLU A 28 -18.65 -11.36 -16.11
N VAL A 29 -17.61 -12.21 -16.06
CA VAL A 29 -17.37 -13.10 -14.92
C VAL A 29 -16.89 -12.28 -13.73
N ASP A 30 -17.56 -12.43 -12.59
CA ASP A 30 -17.08 -11.89 -11.32
C ASP A 30 -15.99 -12.81 -10.73
N THR A 31 -14.81 -12.24 -10.52
CA THR A 31 -13.66 -12.92 -9.92
C THR A 31 -13.43 -12.55 -8.46
N SER A 32 -14.36 -11.81 -7.85
CA SER A 32 -14.29 -11.43 -6.46
C SER A 32 -14.21 -12.66 -5.54
N THR A 33 -13.49 -12.52 -4.43
CA THR A 33 -13.31 -13.61 -3.48
C THR A 33 -13.03 -13.09 -2.07
N ARG A 34 -13.13 -13.97 -1.08
CA ARG A 34 -12.89 -13.63 0.33
C ARG A 34 -11.64 -14.32 0.83
N ILE A 35 -10.66 -13.52 1.25
CA ILE A 35 -9.43 -14.04 1.88
C ILE A 35 -9.62 -14.31 3.37
N SER A 36 -10.58 -13.63 4.01
CA SER A 36 -10.93 -13.86 5.41
C SER A 36 -12.41 -13.61 5.64
N ARG A 37 -12.87 -13.85 6.88
CA ARG A 37 -14.27 -13.61 7.28
C ARG A 37 -14.73 -12.16 7.06
N ASN A 38 -13.81 -11.20 6.98
CA ASN A 38 -14.12 -9.77 6.94
C ASN A 38 -13.41 -9.03 5.80
N ILE A 39 -12.68 -9.72 4.92
CA ILE A 39 -11.90 -9.08 3.84
C ILE A 39 -12.24 -9.75 2.52
N GLU A 40 -12.72 -8.93 1.59
CA GLU A 40 -13.04 -9.27 0.22
C GLU A 40 -12.02 -8.64 -0.72
N LEU A 41 -11.72 -9.33 -1.83
CA LEU A 41 -10.82 -8.92 -2.89
C LEU A 41 -11.58 -8.92 -4.21
N ASN A 42 -11.26 -7.98 -5.09
CA ASN A 42 -11.88 -7.92 -6.42
C ASN A 42 -11.28 -8.96 -7.39
N ILE A 43 -10.05 -9.39 -7.12
CA ILE A 43 -9.37 -10.48 -7.84
C ILE A 43 -8.75 -11.47 -6.84
N PRO A 44 -8.65 -12.77 -7.18
CA PRO A 44 -8.15 -13.80 -6.29
C PRO A 44 -6.61 -13.87 -6.29
N ILE A 45 -5.94 -12.72 -6.20
CA ILE A 45 -4.48 -12.62 -6.27
C ILE A 45 -3.92 -12.01 -4.98
N ILE A 46 -2.99 -12.75 -4.37
CA ILE A 46 -2.23 -12.35 -3.20
C ILE A 46 -0.73 -12.46 -3.50
N SER A 47 0.06 -11.46 -3.11
CA SER A 47 1.52 -11.56 -3.21
C SER A 47 2.13 -12.27 -2.00
N SER A 48 3.17 -13.06 -2.26
CA SER A 48 3.87 -13.82 -1.21
C SER A 48 4.58 -12.89 -0.22
N ALA A 49 4.60 -13.28 1.06
CA ALA A 49 5.26 -12.55 2.14
C ALA A 49 6.78 -12.79 2.16
N MET A 50 7.46 -12.49 1.04
CA MET A 50 8.88 -12.68 0.83
C MET A 50 9.59 -11.35 0.58
N ASP A 51 10.82 -11.21 1.06
CA ASP A 51 11.66 -10.01 0.91
C ASP A 51 11.92 -9.65 -0.56
N THR A 52 12.08 -10.65 -1.39
CA THR A 52 12.27 -10.52 -2.84
C THR A 52 10.99 -10.22 -3.61
N VAL A 53 9.83 -10.21 -2.96
CA VAL A 53 8.53 -10.11 -3.62
C VAL A 53 7.73 -8.90 -3.15
N THR A 54 7.53 -8.72 -1.84
CA THR A 54 6.50 -7.81 -1.33
C THR A 54 6.99 -6.84 -0.26
N GLU A 55 7.28 -5.61 -0.69
CA GLU A 55 7.34 -4.41 0.14
C GLU A 55 6.19 -3.45 -0.24
N SER A 56 6.17 -2.22 0.30
CA SER A 56 5.09 -1.24 0.09
C SER A 56 4.76 -1.01 -1.38
N ARG A 57 5.77 -0.91 -2.26
CA ARG A 57 5.56 -0.70 -3.69
C ARG A 57 4.72 -1.80 -4.34
N MET A 58 5.02 -3.06 -4.06
CA MET A 58 4.26 -4.19 -4.61
C MET A 58 2.86 -4.27 -3.98
N ALA A 59 2.76 -4.04 -2.67
CA ALA A 59 1.49 -4.07 -1.97
C ALA A 59 0.53 -2.98 -2.45
N ILE A 60 1.02 -1.76 -2.71
CA ILE A 60 0.24 -0.66 -3.30
C ILE A 60 -0.23 -1.05 -4.70
N ALA A 61 0.69 -1.46 -5.57
CA ALA A 61 0.37 -1.78 -6.95
C ALA A 61 -0.67 -2.91 -7.06
N LEU A 62 -0.53 -3.98 -6.26
CA LEU A 62 -1.47 -5.09 -6.27
C LEU A 62 -2.83 -4.70 -5.68
N ALA A 63 -2.86 -3.89 -4.62
CA ALA A 63 -4.10 -3.37 -4.07
C ALA A 63 -4.87 -2.50 -5.08
N GLN A 64 -4.17 -1.69 -5.87
CA GLN A 64 -4.77 -0.89 -6.95
C GLN A 64 -5.37 -1.75 -8.07
N GLN A 65 -4.85 -2.97 -8.29
CA GLN A 65 -5.45 -3.95 -9.21
C GLN A 65 -6.59 -4.77 -8.56
N GLY A 66 -6.90 -4.54 -7.28
CA GLY A 66 -7.96 -5.22 -6.55
C GLY A 66 -7.55 -6.47 -5.78
N GLY A 67 -6.23 -6.77 -5.72
CA GLY A 67 -5.66 -7.85 -4.92
C GLY A 67 -5.18 -7.39 -3.55
N ILE A 68 -4.29 -8.17 -2.92
CA ILE A 68 -3.69 -7.80 -1.63
C ILE A 68 -2.21 -8.21 -1.55
N GLY A 69 -1.36 -7.30 -1.05
CA GLY A 69 0.04 -7.61 -0.77
C GLY A 69 0.29 -7.87 0.71
N ILE A 70 1.08 -8.90 1.02
CA ILE A 70 1.54 -9.19 2.38
C ILE A 70 3.01 -8.81 2.53
N VAL A 71 3.29 -7.77 3.32
CA VAL A 71 4.66 -7.35 3.61
C VAL A 71 5.38 -8.44 4.40
N HIS A 72 6.57 -8.83 3.94
CA HIS A 72 7.40 -9.85 4.58
C HIS A 72 7.90 -9.43 5.97
N ARG A 73 8.46 -10.38 6.74
CA ARG A 73 8.95 -10.16 8.12
C ARG A 73 10.46 -10.07 8.25
N ASN A 74 11.20 -10.01 7.13
CA ASN A 74 12.65 -9.87 7.11
C ASN A 74 13.06 -8.39 7.21
N LEU A 75 12.50 -7.69 8.19
CA LEU A 75 12.67 -6.26 8.48
C LEU A 75 12.64 -6.08 10.00
N ALA A 76 13.23 -4.99 10.51
CA ALA A 76 12.94 -4.59 11.88
C ALA A 76 11.45 -4.23 12.01
N VAL A 77 10.90 -4.36 13.23
CA VAL A 77 9.46 -4.06 13.49
C VAL A 77 9.09 -2.65 13.04
N ASP A 78 9.95 -1.67 13.33
CA ASP A 78 9.72 -0.26 12.94
C ASP A 78 9.76 -0.06 11.42
N GLU A 79 10.63 -0.79 10.71
CA GLU A 79 10.73 -0.72 9.25
C GLU A 79 9.52 -1.35 8.59
N GLN A 80 9.07 -2.52 9.07
CA GLN A 80 7.85 -3.15 8.59
C GLN A 80 6.63 -2.26 8.83
N ALA A 81 6.54 -1.62 9.99
CA ALA A 81 5.46 -0.67 10.29
C ALA A 81 5.48 0.53 9.33
N GLN A 82 6.65 1.04 8.95
CA GLN A 82 6.78 2.09 7.93
C GLN A 82 6.33 1.62 6.55
N GLU A 83 6.64 0.38 6.14
CA GLU A 83 6.14 -0.18 4.88
C GLU A 83 4.61 -0.25 4.87
N VAL A 84 4.00 -0.69 5.97
CA VAL A 84 2.53 -0.71 6.11
C VAL A 84 1.94 0.71 6.07
N ASP A 85 2.54 1.66 6.79
CA ASP A 85 2.10 3.06 6.81
C ASP A 85 2.11 3.69 5.41
N LYS A 86 3.18 3.45 4.62
CA LYS A 86 3.25 3.88 3.21
C LYS A 86 2.08 3.33 2.39
N VAL A 87 1.75 2.04 2.54
CA VAL A 87 0.62 1.41 1.82
C VAL A 87 -0.70 2.06 2.20
N LYS A 88 -0.96 2.24 3.50
CA LYS A 88 -2.24 2.80 3.98
C LYS A 88 -2.45 4.26 3.58
N ARG A 89 -1.37 5.04 3.46
CA ARG A 89 -1.42 6.45 3.05
C ARG A 89 -1.54 6.68 1.55
N SER A 90 -1.23 5.68 0.72
CA SER A 90 -1.16 5.84 -0.74
C SER A 90 -2.46 6.35 -1.38
N GLU A 91 -3.63 5.98 -0.85
CA GLU A 91 -4.95 6.39 -1.37
C GLU A 91 -5.96 6.62 -0.23
N SER A 92 -5.61 7.47 0.75
CA SER A 92 -6.57 7.90 1.77
C SER A 92 -7.46 9.03 1.22
N GLY A 93 -8.76 8.75 1.00
CA GLY A 93 -9.74 9.76 0.56
C GLY A 93 -9.96 10.91 1.56
N MET A 94 -9.71 10.66 2.85
CA MET A 94 -9.59 11.68 3.89
C MET A 94 -8.36 11.34 4.74
N ILE A 95 -7.43 12.29 4.89
CA ILE A 95 -6.21 12.09 5.68
C ILE A 95 -6.54 12.37 7.15
N VAL A 96 -6.55 11.31 7.97
CA VAL A 96 -6.66 11.41 9.43
C VAL A 96 -5.25 11.65 9.99
N ASP A 97 -5.07 12.68 10.82
CA ASP A 97 -3.78 13.18 11.31
C ASP A 97 -2.76 13.48 10.18
N PRO A 98 -2.97 14.58 9.42
CA PRO A 98 -2.00 15.00 8.42
C PRO A 98 -0.67 15.32 9.09
N VAL A 99 0.43 15.04 8.39
CA VAL A 99 1.73 15.55 8.82
C VAL A 99 1.70 17.06 8.63
N THR A 100 1.99 17.82 9.69
CA THR A 100 2.01 19.28 9.67
C THR A 100 3.38 19.82 10.00
N ILE A 101 3.58 21.11 9.74
CA ILE A 101 4.79 21.84 10.10
C ILE A 101 4.44 23.12 10.89
N SER A 102 5.29 23.51 11.84
CA SER A 102 5.17 24.80 12.54
C SER A 102 5.62 25.95 11.63
N PRO A 103 5.00 27.15 11.69
CA PRO A 103 5.49 28.32 10.94
C PRO A 103 6.94 28.69 11.31
N ASP A 104 7.38 28.41 12.54
CA ASP A 104 8.74 28.73 13.00
C ASP A 104 9.82 27.74 12.49
N GLN A 105 9.42 26.63 11.87
CA GLN A 105 10.38 25.65 11.36
C GLN A 105 10.95 26.09 10.01
N PRO A 106 12.21 25.76 9.72
CA PRO A 106 12.83 26.15 8.46
C PRO A 106 12.21 25.40 7.27
N ILE A 107 12.21 26.03 6.10
CA ILE A 107 11.76 25.44 4.82
C ILE A 107 12.44 24.08 4.54
N ALA A 108 13.70 23.91 4.94
CA ALA A 108 14.43 22.64 4.83
C ALA A 108 13.70 21.48 5.53
N ALA A 109 13.05 21.73 6.67
CA ALA A 109 12.27 20.73 7.38
C ALA A 109 11.00 20.35 6.60
N ALA A 110 10.34 21.31 5.96
CA ALA A 110 9.19 21.04 5.09
C ALA A 110 9.61 20.15 3.90
N LEU A 111 10.72 20.47 3.23
CA LEU A 111 11.25 19.68 2.12
C LEU A 111 11.58 18.25 2.54
N ALA A 112 12.17 18.06 3.73
CA ALA A 112 12.46 16.73 4.27
C ALA A 112 11.18 15.91 4.50
N VAL A 113 10.15 16.54 5.09
CA VAL A 113 8.83 15.91 5.30
C VAL A 113 8.19 15.53 3.96
N MET A 114 8.13 16.46 3.00
CA MET A 114 7.54 16.23 1.69
C MET A 114 8.26 15.12 0.93
N SER A 115 9.59 15.07 0.99
CA SER A 115 10.40 14.02 0.36
C SER A 115 10.18 12.64 1.00
N ARG A 116 10.12 12.59 2.34
CA ARG A 116 9.92 11.34 3.11
C ARG A 116 8.56 10.72 2.83
N TYR A 117 7.50 11.52 2.83
CA TYR A 117 6.13 11.04 2.66
C TYR A 117 5.61 11.11 1.22
N LYS A 118 6.45 11.58 0.27
CA LYS A 118 6.08 11.75 -1.15
C LYS A 118 4.81 12.59 -1.36
N ILE A 119 4.63 13.61 -0.53
CA ILE A 119 3.50 14.55 -0.61
C ILE A 119 3.94 15.87 -1.24
N SER A 120 3.03 16.52 -1.97
CA SER A 120 3.28 17.76 -2.71
C SER A 120 2.88 19.04 -1.96
N GLY A 121 2.26 18.89 -0.79
CA GLY A 121 1.95 20.00 0.11
C GLY A 121 1.79 19.54 1.56
N VAL A 122 2.03 20.46 2.49
CA VAL A 122 2.00 20.23 3.93
C VAL A 122 1.19 21.35 4.60
N PRO A 123 0.21 21.04 5.46
CA PRO A 123 -0.46 22.03 6.28
C PRO A 123 0.50 22.68 7.29
N VAL A 124 0.40 23.99 7.45
CA VAL A 124 1.16 24.76 8.44
C VAL A 124 0.25 25.02 9.64
N THR A 125 0.68 24.60 10.84
CA THR A 125 -0.14 24.64 12.05
C THR A 125 0.61 25.20 13.25
N GLU A 126 -0.05 26.06 14.02
CA GLU A 126 0.35 26.42 15.38
C GLU A 126 -0.46 25.58 16.37
N GLY A 127 0.17 24.53 16.92
CA GLY A 127 -0.55 23.54 17.71
C GLY A 127 -1.64 22.85 16.89
N LYS A 128 -2.91 23.05 17.27
CA LYS A 128 -4.08 22.51 16.55
C LYS A 128 -4.70 23.47 15.54
N LYS A 129 -4.19 24.71 15.45
CA LYS A 129 -4.76 25.75 14.59
C LYS A 129 -4.07 25.71 13.23
N LEU A 130 -4.85 25.53 12.16
CA LEU A 130 -4.36 25.71 10.79
C LEU A 130 -4.10 27.20 10.52
N VAL A 131 -2.87 27.52 10.15
CA VAL A 131 -2.45 28.90 9.84
C VAL A 131 -2.05 29.07 8.37
N GLY A 132 -1.81 27.97 7.64
CA GLY A 132 -1.50 28.03 6.21
C GLY A 132 -1.30 26.67 5.56
N ILE A 133 -0.86 26.70 4.31
CA ILE A 133 -0.44 25.53 3.54
C ILE A 133 0.81 25.89 2.75
N LEU A 134 1.78 24.98 2.72
CA LEU A 134 3.00 25.13 1.93
C LEU A 134 3.03 24.02 0.87
N THR A 135 3.25 24.39 -0.40
CA THR A 135 3.23 23.45 -1.53
C THR A 135 4.55 23.45 -2.30
N ASN A 136 4.77 22.40 -3.10
CA ASN A 136 5.91 22.33 -4.01
C ASN A 136 5.97 23.51 -5.01
N ARG A 137 4.85 24.17 -5.29
CA ARG A 137 4.83 25.34 -6.18
C ARG A 137 5.37 26.58 -5.49
N ASP A 138 5.11 26.74 -4.20
CA ASP A 138 5.58 27.88 -3.40
C ASP A 138 7.10 27.82 -3.24
N LEU A 139 7.65 26.61 -3.10
CA LEU A 139 9.09 26.37 -2.91
C LEU A 139 9.90 26.27 -4.20
N ARG A 140 9.25 26.29 -5.38
CA ARG A 140 9.93 25.97 -6.66
C ARG A 140 11.11 26.89 -6.98
N PHE A 141 11.05 28.13 -6.54
CA PHE A 141 12.07 29.16 -6.82
C PHE A 141 12.72 29.72 -5.56
N GLU A 142 12.37 29.19 -4.38
CA GLU A 142 12.97 29.63 -3.12
C GLU A 142 14.30 28.91 -2.92
N THR A 143 15.37 29.68 -2.76
CA THR A 143 16.74 29.17 -2.58
C THR A 143 17.20 29.22 -1.13
N ARG A 144 16.53 30.02 -0.29
CA ARG A 144 16.78 30.13 1.14
C ARG A 144 15.96 29.05 1.85
N THR A 145 16.65 28.02 2.32
CA THR A 145 16.00 26.88 2.99
C THR A 145 16.11 26.95 4.51
N ASP A 146 16.90 27.89 5.01
CA ASP A 146 17.19 28.17 6.42
C ASP A 146 16.18 29.14 7.06
N ILE A 147 15.35 29.82 6.25
CA ILE A 147 14.31 30.71 6.75
C ILE A 147 13.07 29.93 7.22
N PRO A 148 12.29 30.48 8.18
CA PRO A 148 10.99 29.95 8.58
C PRO A 148 9.99 29.89 7.42
N VAL A 149 8.95 29.05 7.58
CA VAL A 149 7.85 28.84 6.62
C VAL A 149 6.88 30.01 6.57
#